data_AF-A0A399XFI2-F1
#
_entry.id   AF-A0A399XFI2-F1
#
_cell.length_a   1.000
_cell.length_b   1.000
_cell.length_c   1.000
_cell.angle_alpha   90.00
_cell.angle_beta   90.00
_cell.angle_gamma   90.00
#
_symmetry.space_group_name_H-M   'P 1'
#
loop_
_entity.id
_entity.type
_entity.pdbx_description
1 polymer ?
#
loop_
_entity_poly.entity_id
_entity_poly.type
_entity_poly.pdbx_seq_one_letter_code
_entity_poly.pdbx_strand_id
1 'polypeptide(L)'
;MRIPIPVPLIREMDAVILQGIGGYSTRAEFIVDAIQERVLELSADGTEDAGPPPVAPVAHITTTRVAERAVPVVAGPTPAPTSASMPMTALAAPEDGFVVTEDADLSRPEGRPLFGLHNRDYPSLWALSKLGAMTLDRPVPIEDYFTEVLEEAWRFGELLLAIEKHTGTKCTALFPTNPAKRKPAEMGFRSFAVGDYRTDGEKYATNGPLFEWHLIGLTAGERNRPLAGVTAAGWALLAAVTGISVEEPHPADAAKAFFAHLADRAPADWKGFTEVIRAIGPDGATRQEVLDHMAGAWSDWTENEVSTNSAGYIARAREWGLVEPKQTKSHYHLTSLGHEHTNGAAR
;
A
#
# COMPACT_ATOMS: atom_id res chain seq x y z
N MET A 1 -14.69 -29.02 18.58
CA MET A 1 -15.34 -29.65 17.42
C MET A 1 -14.27 -29.82 16.34
N ARG A 2 -14.08 -31.02 15.77
CA ARG A 2 -13.08 -31.25 14.71
C ARG A 2 -13.79 -31.13 13.36
N ILE A 3 -13.37 -30.20 12.52
CA ILE A 3 -13.90 -30.04 11.16
C ILE A 3 -13.07 -30.94 10.24
N PRO A 4 -13.65 -31.95 9.59
CA PRO A 4 -12.93 -32.77 8.63
C PRO A 4 -12.67 -31.96 7.35
N ILE A 5 -11.39 -31.74 7.03
CA ILE A 5 -10.97 -31.04 5.80
C ILE A 5 -10.69 -32.10 4.72
N PRO A 6 -11.23 -31.96 3.49
CA PRO A 6 -10.93 -32.89 2.40
C PRO A 6 -9.43 -32.98 2.11
N VAL A 7 -8.94 -34.21 1.91
CA VAL A 7 -7.51 -34.46 1.61
C VAL A 7 -6.99 -33.69 0.39
N PRO A 8 -7.75 -33.52 -0.72
CA PRO A 8 -7.30 -32.70 -1.84
C PRO A 8 -7.00 -31.25 -1.43
N LEU A 9 -7.88 -30.62 -0.65
CA LEU A 9 -7.70 -29.25 -0.17
C LEU A 9 -6.48 -29.12 0.76
N ILE A 10 -6.22 -30.13 1.60
CA ILE A 10 -5.01 -30.17 2.43
C ILE A 10 -3.74 -30.17 1.55
N ARG A 11 -3.75 -30.92 0.44
CA ARG A 11 -2.60 -30.98 -0.48
C ARG A 11 -2.38 -29.67 -1.23
N GLU A 12 -3.46 -29.00 -1.61
CA GLU A 12 -3.38 -27.67 -2.22
C GLU A 12 -2.81 -26.64 -1.24
N MET A 13 -3.30 -26.63 0.00
CA MET A 13 -2.74 -25.76 1.04
C MET A 13 -1.26 -26.05 1.33
N ASP A 14 -0.86 -27.32 1.37
CA ASP A 14 0.55 -27.70 1.52
C ASP A 14 1.41 -27.20 0.37
N ALA A 15 0.90 -27.28 -0.87
CA ALA A 15 1.63 -26.78 -2.03
C ALA A 15 1.88 -25.28 -1.92
N VAL A 16 0.86 -24.50 -1.54
CA VAL A 16 0.97 -23.05 -1.29
C VAL A 16 2.03 -22.75 -0.21
N ILE A 17 1.96 -23.46 0.92
CA ILE A 17 2.89 -23.27 2.06
C ILE A 17 4.33 -23.65 1.69
N LEU A 18 4.53 -24.80 1.03
CA LEU A 18 5.86 -25.28 0.63
C LEU A 18 6.49 -24.39 -0.44
N GLN A 19 5.68 -23.79 -1.31
CA GLN A 19 6.12 -22.82 -2.30
C GLN A 19 6.37 -21.43 -1.69
N GLY A 20 6.09 -21.24 -0.39
CA GLY A 20 6.25 -19.97 0.31
C GLY A 20 5.25 -18.90 -0.11
N ILE A 21 4.18 -19.28 -0.81
CA ILE A 21 3.17 -18.35 -1.33
C ILE A 21 2.35 -17.82 -0.16
N GLY A 22 2.29 -16.50 -0.02
CA GLY A 22 1.57 -15.81 1.06
C GLY A 22 2.28 -15.82 2.43
N GLY A 23 3.52 -16.34 2.53
CA GLY A 23 4.34 -16.25 3.74
C GLY A 23 3.87 -17.14 4.92
N TYR A 24 2.91 -18.03 4.70
CA TYR A 24 2.39 -18.92 5.73
C TYR A 24 3.41 -20.00 6.10
N SER A 25 3.57 -20.25 7.40
CA SER A 25 4.49 -21.29 7.89
C SER A 25 3.77 -22.59 8.25
N THR A 26 2.44 -22.55 8.41
CA THR A 26 1.63 -23.70 8.80
C THR A 26 0.24 -23.65 8.17
N ARG A 27 -0.40 -24.82 8.03
CA ARG A 27 -1.80 -24.93 7.59
C ARG A 27 -2.76 -24.16 8.48
N ALA A 28 -2.49 -24.14 9.79
CA ALA A 28 -3.34 -23.45 10.76
C ALA A 28 -3.35 -21.94 10.50
N GLU A 29 -2.19 -21.37 10.16
CA GLU A 29 -2.06 -19.95 9.82
C GLU A 29 -2.87 -19.60 8.57
N PHE A 30 -2.69 -20.38 7.50
CA PHE A 30 -3.45 -20.22 6.26
C PHE A 30 -4.97 -20.30 6.50
N ILE A 31 -5.43 -21.29 7.27
CA ILE A 31 -6.86 -21.47 7.57
C ILE A 31 -7.40 -20.28 8.37
N VAL A 32 -6.67 -19.83 9.40
CA VAL A 32 -7.13 -18.72 10.25
C VAL A 32 -7.26 -17.45 9.42
N ASP A 33 -6.28 -17.14 8.57
CA ASP A 33 -6.31 -15.95 7.73
C ASP A 33 -7.45 -16.01 6.71
N ALA A 34 -7.60 -17.12 6.00
CA ALA A 34 -8.69 -17.32 5.04
C ALA A 34 -10.09 -17.25 5.70
N ILE A 35 -10.23 -17.78 6.91
CA ILE A 35 -11.49 -17.66 7.68
C ILE A 35 -11.70 -16.23 8.13
N GLN A 36 -10.68 -15.54 8.62
CA GLN A 36 -10.79 -14.16 9.06
C GLN A 36 -11.20 -13.26 7.90
N GLU A 37 -10.55 -13.38 6.75
CA GLU A 37 -10.91 -12.68 5.51
C GLU A 37 -12.37 -12.95 5.15
N ARG A 38 -12.78 -14.23 5.12
CA ARG A 38 -14.15 -14.61 4.76
C ARG A 38 -15.20 -14.17 5.78
N VAL A 39 -14.89 -14.17 7.07
CA VAL A 39 -15.77 -13.67 8.13
C VAL A 39 -15.93 -12.16 8.01
N LEU A 40 -14.86 -11.44 7.69
CA LEU A 40 -14.88 -10.00 7.47
C LEU A 40 -15.76 -9.64 6.26
N GLU A 41 -15.65 -10.41 5.18
CA GLU A 41 -16.52 -10.31 4.00
C GLU A 41 -18.00 -10.55 4.37
N LEU A 42 -18.31 -11.65 5.06
CA LEU A 42 -19.69 -12.04 5.39
C LEU A 42 -20.33 -11.18 6.49
N SER A 43 -19.52 -10.60 7.38
CA SER A 43 -20.02 -9.72 8.45
C SER A 43 -20.33 -8.31 7.95
N ALA A 44 -19.91 -7.97 6.71
CA ALA A 44 -20.20 -6.70 6.09
C ALA A 44 -21.62 -6.63 5.47
N ASP A 45 -22.33 -7.75 5.31
CA ASP A 45 -23.70 -7.84 4.74
C ASP A 45 -24.83 -7.35 5.68
N GLY A 46 -24.50 -6.47 6.64
CA GLY A 46 -25.42 -6.02 7.68
C GLY A 46 -25.95 -4.59 7.56
N THR A 47 -25.65 -3.85 6.48
CA THR A 47 -26.19 -2.49 6.31
C THR A 47 -27.23 -2.46 5.20
N GLU A 48 -28.45 -2.13 5.64
CA GLU A 48 -29.61 -1.83 4.81
C GLU A 48 -29.22 -0.96 3.60
N ASP A 49 -29.78 -1.38 2.46
CA ASP A 49 -29.84 -0.70 1.17
C ASP A 49 -29.90 0.83 1.34
N ALA A 50 -28.76 1.49 1.20
CA ALA A 50 -28.73 2.93 1.01
C ALA A 50 -29.33 3.19 -0.38
N GLY A 51 -30.65 3.37 -0.40
CA GLY A 51 -31.41 3.64 -1.60
C GLY A 51 -30.83 4.81 -2.42
N PRO A 52 -31.28 4.96 -3.67
CA PRO A 52 -30.74 5.97 -4.58
C PRO A 52 -30.78 7.38 -3.96
N PRO A 53 -29.79 8.23 -4.28
CA PRO A 53 -29.64 9.55 -3.66
C PRO A 53 -30.92 10.39 -3.82
N PRO A 54 -31.34 11.13 -2.78
CA PRO A 54 -32.57 11.90 -2.85
C PRO A 54 -32.43 13.03 -3.87
N VAL A 55 -33.31 13.01 -4.87
CA VAL A 55 -33.55 14.17 -5.75
C VAL A 55 -34.13 15.29 -4.88
N ALA A 56 -33.47 16.45 -4.89
CA ALA A 56 -33.87 17.61 -4.11
C ALA A 56 -35.33 18.02 -4.42
N PRO A 57 -36.23 18.12 -3.42
CA PRO A 57 -37.55 18.68 -3.64
C PRO A 57 -37.52 20.20 -3.47
N VAL A 58 -38.11 20.88 -4.43
CA VAL A 58 -38.53 22.28 -4.35
C VAL A 58 -39.50 22.45 -3.18
N ALA A 59 -39.28 23.51 -2.40
CA ALA A 59 -40.02 23.84 -1.20
C ALA A 59 -41.53 24.00 -1.45
N HIS A 60 -42.35 23.30 -0.66
CA HIS A 60 -43.68 23.77 -0.29
C HIS A 60 -43.96 23.49 1.19
N ILE A 61 -44.23 24.57 1.91
CA ILE A 61 -44.77 24.62 3.27
C ILE A 61 -46.20 24.09 3.24
N THR A 62 -46.63 23.28 4.25
CA THR A 62 -47.96 23.35 4.94
C THR A 62 -48.08 22.26 6.05
N THR A 63 -48.07 22.73 7.31
CA THR A 63 -48.91 22.43 8.51
C THR A 63 -49.39 21.01 8.95
N THR A 64 -49.05 20.71 10.23
CA THR A 64 -49.80 20.08 11.38
C THR A 64 -50.15 18.58 11.53
N ARG A 65 -49.64 17.99 12.66
CA ARG A 65 -50.24 17.14 13.75
C ARG A 65 -50.99 15.82 13.37
N VAL A 66 -50.81 14.65 13.99
CA VAL A 66 -50.87 14.25 15.43
C VAL A 66 -50.17 12.88 15.65
N ALA A 67 -49.59 12.75 16.86
CA ALA A 67 -49.07 11.63 17.65
C ALA A 67 -49.35 10.15 17.26
N GLU A 68 -48.31 9.31 17.39
CA GLU A 68 -48.35 8.14 18.27
C GLU A 68 -46.94 7.74 18.76
N ARG A 69 -46.89 7.05 19.88
CA ARG A 69 -45.82 7.03 20.89
C ARG A 69 -44.92 5.80 20.71
N ALA A 70 -43.64 6.01 20.40
CA ALA A 70 -42.59 5.01 20.56
C ALA A 70 -41.39 5.66 21.26
N VAL A 71 -40.86 4.99 22.28
CA VAL A 71 -39.73 5.45 23.10
C VAL A 71 -38.47 5.48 22.22
N PRO A 72 -37.85 6.64 21.95
CA PRO A 72 -36.58 6.65 21.25
C PRO A 72 -35.47 6.40 22.26
N VAL A 73 -34.76 5.30 22.10
CA VAL A 73 -33.37 5.21 22.55
C VAL A 73 -32.62 6.25 21.73
N VAL A 74 -32.36 7.41 22.34
CA VAL A 74 -31.48 8.44 21.77
C VAL A 74 -30.06 7.86 21.79
N ALA A 75 -29.75 7.05 20.78
CA ALA A 75 -28.38 6.92 20.32
C ALA A 75 -28.06 8.27 19.65
N GLY A 76 -27.53 9.19 20.45
CA GLY A 76 -26.88 10.36 19.88
C GLY A 76 -25.81 9.87 18.89
N PRO A 77 -25.55 10.60 17.80
CA PRO A 77 -24.47 10.26 16.89
C PRO A 77 -23.20 10.11 17.72
N THR A 78 -22.68 8.88 17.79
CA THR A 78 -21.33 8.65 18.26
C THR A 78 -20.45 9.55 17.41
N PRO A 79 -19.75 10.54 17.99
CA PRO A 79 -18.83 11.35 17.23
C PRO A 79 -17.84 10.39 16.56
N ALA A 80 -17.62 10.55 15.26
CA ALA A 80 -16.52 9.87 14.59
C ALA A 80 -15.26 10.05 15.45
N PRO A 81 -14.49 8.98 15.72
CA PRO A 81 -13.27 9.10 16.50
C PRO A 81 -12.42 10.22 15.89
N THR A 82 -12.18 11.26 16.69
CA THR A 82 -11.45 12.43 16.23
C THR A 82 -9.99 12.04 16.06
N SER A 83 -9.45 12.36 14.87
CA SER A 83 -8.12 12.12 14.28
C SER A 83 -6.90 12.67 15.09
N ALA A 84 -6.96 12.68 16.41
CA ALA A 84 -5.89 13.25 17.25
C ALA A 84 -4.62 12.38 17.34
N SER A 85 -4.67 11.09 16.95
CA SER A 85 -3.52 10.16 17.02
C SER A 85 -2.69 10.08 15.73
N MET A 86 -3.19 10.60 14.61
CA MET A 86 -2.56 10.49 13.29
C MET A 86 -1.34 11.40 13.05
N PRO A 87 -1.19 12.60 13.66
CA PRO A 87 -0.03 13.47 13.41
C PRO A 87 1.33 12.83 13.74
N MET A 88 1.36 11.87 14.67
CA MET A 88 2.58 11.15 15.05
C MET A 88 3.11 10.21 13.96
N THR A 89 2.28 9.92 12.96
CA THR A 89 2.62 9.08 11.81
C THR A 89 2.85 9.91 10.54
N ALA A 90 2.80 11.24 10.63
CA ALA A 90 3.10 12.08 9.48
C ALA A 90 4.56 11.90 9.04
N LEU A 91 4.80 11.81 7.74
CA LEU A 91 6.15 11.83 7.19
C LEU A 91 6.79 13.17 7.49
N ALA A 92 7.97 13.11 8.12
CA ALA A 92 8.83 14.26 8.32
C ALA A 92 10.02 14.13 7.36
N ALA A 93 10.20 15.12 6.50
CA ALA A 93 11.33 15.19 5.61
C ALA A 93 12.21 16.39 5.98
N PRO A 94 13.55 16.24 5.94
CA PRO A 94 14.43 17.39 5.84
C PRO A 94 14.12 18.23 4.61
N GLU A 95 14.41 19.54 4.67
CA GLU A 95 14.21 20.44 3.53
C GLU A 95 15.16 20.12 2.35
N ASP A 96 16.37 19.66 2.66
CA ASP A 96 17.40 19.28 1.69
C ASP A 96 18.40 18.29 2.32
N GLY A 97 19.29 17.72 1.51
CA GLY A 97 20.37 16.85 1.97
C GLY A 97 21.34 16.42 0.87
N PHE A 98 22.15 15.41 1.15
CA PHE A 98 23.07 14.85 0.18
C PHE A 98 22.29 14.22 -0.97
N VAL A 99 22.73 14.52 -2.20
CA VAL A 99 22.13 14.02 -3.43
C VAL A 99 23.09 13.04 -4.12
N VAL A 100 22.64 11.82 -4.33
CA VAL A 100 23.31 10.91 -5.29
C VAL A 100 23.02 11.40 -6.70
N THR A 101 24.05 11.84 -7.40
CA THR A 101 23.95 12.31 -8.78
C THR A 101 23.86 11.14 -9.75
N GLU A 102 23.26 11.35 -10.92
CA GLU A 102 23.05 10.30 -11.93
C GLU A 102 24.37 9.68 -12.43
N ASP A 103 25.45 10.45 -12.48
CA ASP A 103 26.78 9.97 -12.86
C ASP A 103 27.46 9.16 -11.74
N ALA A 104 27.08 9.37 -10.48
CA ALA A 104 27.57 8.64 -9.33
C ALA A 104 26.74 7.39 -8.99
N ASP A 105 25.50 7.30 -9.49
CA ASP A 105 24.60 6.19 -9.20
C ASP A 105 25.01 4.90 -9.95
N LEU A 106 25.40 3.90 -9.18
CA LEU A 106 25.80 2.57 -9.64
C LEU A 106 24.64 1.58 -9.58
N SER A 107 23.45 2.00 -9.17
CA SER A 107 22.25 1.16 -9.12
C SER A 107 21.76 0.77 -10.52
N ARG A 108 21.21 -0.42 -10.63
CA ARG A 108 20.57 -0.97 -11.83
C ARG A 108 19.25 -1.62 -11.41
N PRO A 109 18.17 -0.84 -11.28
CA PRO A 109 16.84 -1.41 -11.05
C PRO A 109 16.46 -2.33 -12.21
N GLU A 110 15.59 -3.31 -11.95
CA GLU A 110 15.15 -4.27 -12.96
C GLU A 110 14.24 -3.63 -14.01
N GLY A 111 13.64 -2.47 -13.70
CA GLY A 111 12.73 -1.76 -14.59
C GLY A 111 11.40 -2.49 -14.76
N ARG A 112 10.98 -3.23 -13.72
CA ARG A 112 9.80 -4.09 -13.74
C ARG A 112 8.70 -3.53 -12.83
N PRO A 113 7.43 -3.89 -13.07
CA PRO A 113 6.37 -3.58 -12.12
C PRO A 113 6.73 -4.15 -10.75
N LEU A 114 6.37 -3.47 -9.66
CA LEU A 114 6.58 -4.04 -8.34
C LEU A 114 5.72 -5.29 -8.18
N PHE A 115 6.38 -6.44 -8.06
CA PHE A 115 5.72 -7.74 -7.91
C PHE A 115 5.34 -7.98 -6.44
N GLY A 116 4.17 -8.60 -6.22
CA GLY A 116 3.84 -9.28 -4.97
C GLY A 116 3.10 -8.44 -3.93
N LEU A 117 3.29 -8.81 -2.65
CA LEU A 117 2.57 -8.33 -1.45
C LEU A 117 2.82 -6.86 -1.10
N HIS A 118 3.43 -6.09 -2.00
CA HIS A 118 3.53 -4.64 -1.89
C HIS A 118 2.15 -4.04 -2.12
N ASN A 119 1.35 -4.01 -1.06
CA ASN A 119 -0.02 -3.53 -1.08
C ASN A 119 -0.15 -2.13 -0.45
N ARG A 120 0.97 -1.53 -0.03
CA ARG A 120 1.05 -0.20 0.58
C ARG A 120 2.34 0.52 0.20
N ASP A 121 2.24 1.78 -0.21
CA ASP A 121 3.36 2.64 -0.60
C ASP A 121 3.90 3.47 0.57
N TYR A 122 3.07 3.82 1.55
CA TYR A 122 3.50 4.59 2.73
C TYR A 122 4.75 4.01 3.44
N PRO A 123 4.87 2.69 3.69
CA PRO A 123 6.07 2.13 4.32
C PRO A 123 7.37 2.43 3.57
N SER A 124 7.32 2.48 2.24
CA SER A 124 8.46 2.87 1.41
C SER A 124 8.79 4.36 1.53
N LEU A 125 7.78 5.23 1.47
CA LEU A 125 7.98 6.67 1.65
C LEU A 125 8.47 6.99 3.06
N TRP A 126 8.01 6.24 4.07
CA TRP A 126 8.53 6.29 5.42
C TRP A 126 9.99 5.88 5.48
N ALA A 127 10.39 4.76 4.87
CA ALA A 127 11.78 4.32 4.83
C ALA A 127 12.68 5.34 4.10
N LEU A 128 12.20 5.92 2.99
CA LEU A 128 12.88 7.01 2.30
C LEU A 128 13.12 8.21 3.21
N SER A 129 12.11 8.62 4.00
CA SER A 129 12.26 9.73 4.95
C SER A 129 13.36 9.47 5.99
N LYS A 130 13.53 8.20 6.41
CA LYS A 130 14.61 7.79 7.31
C LYS A 130 15.97 7.87 6.63
N LEU A 131 16.09 7.38 5.40
CA LEU A 131 17.35 7.55 4.65
C LEU A 131 17.68 9.03 4.46
N GLY A 132 16.71 9.87 4.09
CA GLY A 132 16.91 11.31 3.93
C GLY A 132 17.46 11.97 5.20
N ALA A 133 16.93 11.60 6.37
CA ALA A 133 17.45 12.08 7.66
C ALA A 133 18.88 11.58 7.96
N MET A 134 19.26 10.40 7.49
CA MET A 134 20.61 9.84 7.68
C MET A 134 21.63 10.42 6.69
N THR A 135 21.18 10.92 5.54
CA THR A 135 22.03 11.38 4.44
C THR A 135 21.95 12.89 4.24
N LEU A 136 21.94 13.68 5.32
CA LEU A 136 21.93 15.14 5.23
C LEU A 136 23.23 15.68 4.63
N ASP A 137 24.38 15.20 5.13
CA ASP A 137 25.69 15.74 4.74
C ASP A 137 26.44 14.85 3.73
N ARG A 138 26.17 13.54 3.74
CA ARG A 138 26.92 12.53 2.99
C ARG A 138 26.11 11.23 2.85
N PRO A 139 26.45 10.34 1.89
CA PRO A 139 25.81 9.04 1.82
C PRO A 139 26.32 8.14 2.97
N VAL A 140 25.51 7.16 3.36
CA VAL A 140 25.79 6.24 4.47
C VAL A 140 26.03 4.83 3.96
N PRO A 141 26.81 3.97 4.63
CA PRO A 141 26.90 2.57 4.24
C PRO A 141 25.51 1.93 4.17
N ILE A 142 25.18 1.24 3.07
CA ILE A 142 23.82 0.70 2.87
C ILE A 142 23.42 -0.29 3.97
N GLU A 143 24.37 -1.07 4.50
CA GLU A 143 24.12 -2.01 5.60
C GLU A 143 23.81 -1.31 6.93
N ASP A 144 24.37 -0.13 7.15
CA ASP A 144 24.08 0.68 8.33
C ASP A 144 22.65 1.24 8.22
N TYR A 145 22.27 1.73 7.02
CA TYR A 145 20.88 2.12 6.75
C TYR A 145 19.90 0.96 6.96
N PHE A 146 20.18 -0.23 6.42
CA PHE A 146 19.30 -1.39 6.60
C PHE A 146 19.14 -1.77 8.07
N THR A 147 20.21 -1.70 8.85
CA THR A 147 20.15 -1.99 10.29
C THR A 147 19.28 -0.97 11.01
N GLU A 148 19.53 0.32 10.79
CA GLU A 148 18.84 1.41 11.48
C GLU A 148 17.36 1.49 11.10
N VAL A 149 17.03 1.39 9.80
CA VAL A 149 15.65 1.46 9.32
C VAL A 149 14.80 0.29 9.84
N LEU A 150 15.39 -0.90 10.01
CA LEU A 150 14.69 -2.05 10.58
C LEU A 150 14.43 -1.86 12.08
N GLU A 151 15.37 -1.31 12.84
CA GLU A 151 15.14 -0.99 14.25
C GLU A 151 14.04 0.06 14.42
N GLU A 152 14.06 1.12 13.61
CA GLU A 152 13.01 2.14 13.60
C GLU A 152 11.66 1.55 13.17
N ALA A 153 11.64 0.62 12.20
CA ALA A 153 10.41 -0.01 11.72
C ALA A 153 9.72 -0.83 12.82
N TRP A 154 10.48 -1.49 13.71
CA TRP A 154 9.92 -2.17 14.89
C TRP A 154 9.28 -1.18 15.87
N ARG A 155 9.98 -0.09 16.20
CA ARG A 155 9.44 0.94 17.11
C ARG A 155 8.19 1.59 16.53
N PHE A 156 8.20 1.85 15.22
CA PHE A 156 7.05 2.40 14.52
C PHE A 156 5.90 1.39 14.45
N GLY A 157 6.19 0.11 14.21
CA GLY A 157 5.19 -0.97 14.27
C GLY A 157 4.48 -1.07 15.64
N GLU A 158 5.21 -0.90 16.75
CA GLU A 158 4.63 -0.83 18.09
C GLU A 158 3.71 0.38 18.28
N LEU A 159 4.11 1.55 17.76
CA LEU A 159 3.26 2.75 17.74
C LEU A 159 1.98 2.49 16.94
N LEU A 160 2.09 1.90 15.77
CA LEU A 160 0.94 1.59 14.91
C LEU A 160 0.00 0.61 15.58
N LEU A 161 0.49 -0.47 16.21
CA LEU A 161 -0.34 -1.39 17.00
C LEU A 161 -1.12 -0.69 18.11
N ALA A 162 -0.52 0.29 18.77
CA ALA A 162 -1.22 1.10 19.79
C ALA A 162 -2.34 1.95 19.17
N ILE A 163 -2.10 2.53 17.99
CA ILE A 163 -3.10 3.27 17.21
C ILE A 163 -4.24 2.35 16.75
N GLU A 164 -3.93 1.18 16.19
CA GLU A 164 -4.94 0.20 15.77
C GLU A 164 -5.82 -0.23 16.95
N LYS A 165 -5.22 -0.48 18.12
CA LYS A 165 -5.96 -0.83 19.33
C LYS A 165 -6.89 0.28 19.80
N HIS A 166 -6.51 1.55 19.59
CA HIS A 166 -7.32 2.70 20.00
C HIS A 166 -8.43 3.03 19.00
N THR A 167 -8.14 2.93 17.70
CA THR A 167 -9.03 3.40 16.61
C THR A 167 -9.86 2.28 15.99
N GLY A 168 -9.39 1.03 16.08
CA GLY A 168 -9.95 -0.12 15.37
C GLY A 168 -9.55 -0.19 13.89
N THR A 169 -8.80 0.80 13.38
CA THR A 169 -8.37 0.85 11.97
C THR A 169 -7.03 0.16 11.82
N LYS A 170 -6.88 -0.71 10.82
CA LYS A 170 -5.62 -1.40 10.53
C LYS A 170 -4.66 -0.45 9.79
N CYS A 171 -3.47 -0.23 10.33
CA CYS A 171 -2.42 0.63 9.79
C CYS A 171 -1.00 0.04 9.86
N THR A 172 -0.85 -1.19 10.38
CA THR A 172 0.44 -1.90 10.54
C THR A 172 0.93 -2.64 9.29
N ALA A 173 0.26 -2.48 8.15
CA ALA A 173 0.61 -3.19 6.93
C ALA A 173 2.09 -2.98 6.55
N LEU A 174 2.79 -4.08 6.24
CA LEU A 174 4.23 -4.21 5.99
C LEU A 174 5.17 -3.88 7.16
N PHE A 175 4.75 -3.13 8.18
CA PHE A 175 5.58 -2.87 9.35
C PHE A 175 5.73 -4.13 10.22
N PRO A 176 6.94 -4.40 10.75
CA PRO A 176 7.16 -5.56 11.59
C PRO A 176 6.49 -5.38 12.96
N THR A 177 5.64 -6.34 13.34
CA THR A 177 4.81 -6.26 14.57
C THR A 177 4.80 -7.54 15.41
N ASN A 178 5.34 -8.66 14.90
CA ASN A 178 5.32 -9.95 15.56
C ASN A 178 6.74 -10.43 15.95
N PRO A 179 7.18 -10.20 17.20
CA PRO A 179 8.53 -10.58 17.65
C PRO A 179 8.84 -12.09 17.49
N ALA A 180 7.83 -12.96 17.54
CA ALA A 180 8.03 -14.40 17.36
C ALA A 180 8.41 -14.77 15.92
N LYS A 181 8.11 -13.90 14.95
CA LYS A 181 8.47 -14.03 13.53
C LYS A 181 9.42 -12.92 13.08
N ARG A 182 10.36 -12.53 13.96
CA ARG A 182 11.25 -11.38 13.73
C ARG A 182 11.95 -11.40 12.37
N LYS A 183 12.70 -12.45 12.07
CA LYS A 183 13.49 -12.55 10.83
C LYS A 183 12.61 -12.52 9.56
N PRO A 184 11.51 -13.30 9.45
CA PRO A 184 10.58 -13.15 8.33
C PRO A 184 9.96 -11.76 8.21
N ALA A 185 9.61 -11.11 9.32
CA ALA A 185 9.01 -9.78 9.31
C ALA A 185 10.02 -8.71 8.83
N GLU A 186 11.26 -8.76 9.30
CA GLU A 186 12.34 -7.88 8.86
C GLU A 186 12.66 -8.08 7.37
N MET A 187 12.72 -9.33 6.91
CA MET A 187 12.95 -9.64 5.50
C MET A 187 11.79 -9.16 4.62
N GLY A 188 10.54 -9.32 5.08
CA GLY A 188 9.35 -8.81 4.41
C GLY A 188 9.37 -7.28 4.31
N PHE A 189 9.59 -6.59 5.43
CA PHE A 189 9.71 -5.13 5.43
C PHE A 189 10.84 -4.66 4.50
N ARG A 190 12.04 -5.25 4.60
CA ARG A 190 13.16 -4.88 3.72
C ARG A 190 12.80 -5.10 2.26
N SER A 191 12.30 -6.27 1.88
CA SER A 191 12.01 -6.59 0.49
C SER A 191 10.89 -5.74 -0.11
N PHE A 192 9.83 -5.46 0.67
CA PHE A 192 8.64 -4.78 0.16
C PHE A 192 8.63 -3.28 0.41
N ALA A 193 9.21 -2.77 1.51
CA ALA A 193 9.25 -1.33 1.76
C ALA A 193 10.52 -0.66 1.24
N VAL A 194 11.65 -1.37 1.17
CA VAL A 194 12.95 -0.77 0.86
C VAL A 194 13.48 -1.26 -0.48
N GLY A 195 13.87 -2.53 -0.54
CA GLY A 195 14.56 -3.15 -1.65
C GLY A 195 15.85 -3.86 -1.23
N ASP A 196 16.50 -4.48 -2.19
CA ASP A 196 17.77 -5.18 -2.01
C ASP A 196 18.74 -4.88 -3.15
N TYR A 197 20.01 -5.23 -2.94
CA TYR A 197 21.06 -5.06 -3.92
C TYR A 197 21.99 -6.28 -3.97
N ARG A 198 22.59 -6.50 -5.14
CA ARG A 198 23.65 -7.49 -5.35
C ARG A 198 24.74 -6.89 -6.24
N THR A 199 25.99 -7.23 -5.95
CA THR A 199 27.11 -6.82 -6.80
C THR A 199 26.98 -7.44 -8.19
N ASP A 200 27.11 -6.60 -9.22
CA ASP A 200 27.08 -6.95 -10.65
C ASP A 200 28.24 -6.24 -11.37
N GLY A 201 29.45 -6.79 -11.21
CA GLY A 201 30.68 -6.16 -11.69
C GLY A 201 30.99 -4.87 -10.93
N GLU A 202 31.09 -3.76 -11.66
CA GLU A 202 31.31 -2.41 -11.10
C GLU A 202 30.01 -1.70 -10.70
N LYS A 203 28.86 -2.32 -10.95
CA LYS A 203 27.53 -1.79 -10.63
C LYS A 203 26.80 -2.71 -9.65
N TYR A 204 25.62 -2.30 -9.24
CA TYR A 204 24.75 -3.06 -8.34
C TYR A 204 23.44 -3.33 -9.04
N ALA A 205 23.08 -4.61 -9.21
CA ALA A 205 21.72 -4.95 -9.57
C ALA A 205 20.84 -4.77 -8.32
N THR A 206 19.80 -3.97 -8.46
CA THR A 206 18.93 -3.55 -7.35
C THR A 206 17.49 -3.93 -7.63
N ASN A 207 16.69 -4.12 -6.60
CA ASN A 207 15.25 -4.38 -6.72
C ASN A 207 14.48 -3.74 -5.55
N GLY A 208 13.15 -3.70 -5.67
CA GLY A 208 12.26 -3.15 -4.65
C GLY A 208 11.98 -1.66 -4.82
N PRO A 209 11.00 -1.13 -4.09
CA PRO A 209 10.35 0.14 -4.42
C PRO A 209 11.29 1.33 -4.45
N LEU A 210 12.22 1.47 -3.49
CA LEU A 210 13.07 2.66 -3.44
C LEU A 210 14.03 2.73 -4.62
N PHE A 211 14.47 1.58 -5.14
CA PHE A 211 15.33 1.51 -6.31
C PHE A 211 14.55 1.55 -7.63
N GLU A 212 13.46 0.79 -7.76
CA GLU A 212 12.61 0.79 -8.98
C GLU A 212 11.96 2.16 -9.23
N TRP A 213 11.68 2.92 -8.16
CA TRP A 213 11.21 4.29 -8.26
C TRP A 213 12.34 5.32 -8.37
N HIS A 214 13.60 4.89 -8.45
CA HIS A 214 14.76 5.77 -8.55
C HIS A 214 14.86 6.81 -7.42
N LEU A 215 14.38 6.50 -6.22
CA LEU A 215 14.38 7.42 -5.07
C LEU A 215 15.69 7.39 -4.30
N ILE A 216 16.39 6.26 -4.35
CA ILE A 216 17.69 6.07 -3.71
C ILE A 216 18.68 5.53 -4.74
N GLY A 217 19.95 5.88 -4.56
CA GLY A 217 21.06 5.42 -5.40
C GLY A 217 22.20 4.86 -4.55
N LEU A 218 23.06 4.07 -5.18
CA LEU A 218 24.24 3.45 -4.58
C LEU A 218 25.49 4.04 -5.21
N THR A 219 26.43 4.52 -4.40
CA THR A 219 27.73 4.99 -4.85
C THR A 219 28.84 4.06 -4.37
N ALA A 220 30.00 4.12 -5.02
CA ALA A 220 31.18 3.42 -4.54
C ALA A 220 31.62 3.96 -3.17
N GLY A 221 31.87 3.07 -2.22
CA GLY A 221 32.50 3.38 -0.95
C GLY A 221 33.84 2.68 -0.77
N GLU A 222 34.46 2.90 0.38
CA GLU A 222 35.74 2.27 0.70
C GLU A 222 35.63 0.74 0.73
N ARG A 223 36.66 0.07 0.21
CA ARG A 223 36.75 -1.41 0.21
C ARG A 223 35.53 -2.10 -0.42
N ASN A 224 34.96 -1.50 -1.46
CA ASN A 224 33.78 -2.00 -2.19
C ASN A 224 32.53 -2.13 -1.32
N ARG A 225 32.41 -1.35 -0.24
CA ARG A 225 31.16 -1.25 0.53
C ARG A 225 30.29 -0.16 -0.10
N PRO A 226 29.12 -0.49 -0.67
CA PRO A 226 28.26 0.52 -1.26
C PRO A 226 27.76 1.52 -0.21
N LEU A 227 27.69 2.78 -0.61
CA LEU A 227 27.04 3.83 0.17
C LEU A 227 25.71 4.15 -0.48
N ALA A 228 24.68 4.38 0.32
CA ALA A 228 23.35 4.77 -0.11
C ALA A 228 23.11 6.25 0.16
N GLY A 229 22.39 6.88 -0.76
CA GLY A 229 21.86 8.23 -0.58
C GLY A 229 20.58 8.43 -1.37
N VAL A 230 19.86 9.48 -1.03
CA VAL A 230 18.65 9.88 -1.75
C VAL A 230 19.04 10.54 -3.06
N THR A 231 18.33 10.22 -4.15
CA THR A 231 18.55 10.87 -5.46
C THR A 231 17.84 12.22 -5.51
N ALA A 232 18.09 13.02 -6.56
CA ALA A 232 17.35 14.26 -6.77
C ALA A 232 15.83 14.02 -6.91
N ALA A 233 15.45 12.95 -7.60
CA ALA A 233 14.05 12.55 -7.74
C ALA A 233 13.46 12.08 -6.40
N GLY A 234 14.26 11.38 -5.59
CA GLY A 234 13.93 10.99 -4.22
C GLY A 234 13.57 12.18 -3.33
N TRP A 235 14.43 13.21 -3.31
CA TRP A 235 14.18 14.43 -2.54
C TRP A 235 12.95 15.19 -3.03
N ALA A 236 12.79 15.33 -4.35
CA ALA A 236 11.63 16.00 -4.94
C ALA A 236 10.32 15.31 -4.54
N LEU A 237 10.25 13.98 -4.63
CA LEU A 237 9.06 13.24 -4.23
C LEU A 237 8.84 13.34 -2.72
N LEU A 238 9.89 13.19 -1.91
CA LEU A 238 9.79 13.25 -0.46
C LEU A 238 9.26 14.62 0.01
N ALA A 239 9.71 15.71 -0.60
CA ALA A 239 9.17 17.05 -0.34
C ALA A 239 7.68 17.15 -0.70
N ALA A 240 7.27 16.57 -1.83
CA ALA A 240 5.88 16.61 -2.31
C ALA A 240 4.92 15.76 -1.47
N VAL A 241 5.42 14.70 -0.82
CA VAL A 241 4.62 13.80 0.03
C VAL A 241 4.82 14.03 1.52
N THR A 242 5.56 15.08 1.92
CA THR A 242 5.76 15.41 3.32
C THR A 242 4.42 15.71 4.00
N GLY A 243 4.24 15.21 5.22
CA GLY A 243 3.01 15.40 5.98
C GLY A 243 1.92 14.34 5.75
N ILE A 244 2.02 13.49 4.72
CA ILE A 244 1.11 12.33 4.62
C ILE A 244 1.33 11.40 5.82
N SER A 245 0.29 10.69 6.22
CA SER A 245 0.31 9.80 7.39
C SER A 245 -0.05 8.37 6.99
N VAL A 246 -0.19 7.43 7.93
CA VAL A 246 -0.70 6.08 7.59
C VAL A 246 -2.19 6.04 7.23
N GLU A 247 -2.89 7.17 7.40
CA GLU A 247 -4.31 7.33 7.08
C GLU A 247 -4.55 7.31 5.56
N GLU A 248 -5.54 6.53 5.15
CA GLU A 248 -5.97 6.43 3.76
C GLU A 248 -7.36 7.07 3.58
N PRO A 249 -7.65 7.68 2.42
CA PRO A 249 -6.72 7.91 1.31
C PRO A 249 -5.78 9.10 1.57
N HIS A 250 -4.61 9.08 0.94
CA HIS A 250 -3.68 10.21 0.95
C HIS A 250 -4.26 11.44 0.25
N PRO A 251 -3.81 12.66 0.61
CA PRO A 251 -4.19 13.89 -0.06
C PRO A 251 -3.99 13.84 -1.58
N ALA A 252 -4.93 14.41 -2.34
CA ALA A 252 -4.95 14.33 -3.80
C ALA A 252 -3.76 15.02 -4.48
N ASP A 253 -3.21 16.07 -3.86
CA ASP A 253 -1.99 16.75 -4.32
C ASP A 253 -0.75 15.85 -4.17
N ALA A 254 -0.61 15.18 -3.02
CA ALA A 254 0.45 14.19 -2.82
C ALA A 254 0.30 13.00 -3.78
N ALA A 255 -0.92 12.50 -4.00
CA ALA A 255 -1.20 11.45 -4.97
C ALA A 255 -0.80 11.85 -6.40
N LYS A 256 -1.17 13.07 -6.83
CA LYS A 256 -0.80 13.61 -8.15
C LYS A 256 0.72 13.70 -8.31
N ALA A 257 1.43 14.18 -7.29
CA ALA A 257 2.89 14.22 -7.31
C ALA A 257 3.52 12.82 -7.39
N PHE A 258 3.00 11.86 -6.63
CA PHE A 258 3.46 10.48 -6.67
C PHE A 258 3.25 9.83 -8.04
N PHE A 259 2.08 9.97 -8.65
CA PHE A 259 1.83 9.39 -9.98
C PHE A 259 2.58 10.10 -11.10
N ALA A 260 2.79 11.42 -11.01
CA ALA A 260 3.67 12.13 -11.93
C ALA A 260 5.11 11.57 -11.85
N HIS A 261 5.60 11.31 -10.64
CA HIS A 261 6.90 10.67 -10.42
C HIS A 261 6.94 9.26 -11.01
N LEU A 262 5.95 8.40 -10.74
CA LEU A 262 5.92 7.04 -11.30
C LEU A 262 5.85 7.06 -12.83
N ALA A 263 5.08 7.96 -13.43
CA ALA A 263 4.99 8.06 -14.88
C ALA A 263 6.32 8.43 -15.55
N ASP A 264 7.13 9.28 -14.90
CA ASP A 264 8.45 9.69 -15.38
C ASP A 264 9.54 8.65 -15.08
N ARG A 265 9.58 8.13 -13.84
CA ARG A 265 10.72 7.35 -13.33
C ARG A 265 10.46 5.85 -13.24
N ALA A 266 9.22 5.41 -13.07
CA ALA A 266 8.86 4.00 -12.90
C ALA A 266 7.67 3.61 -13.80
N PRO A 267 7.79 3.75 -15.13
CA PRO A 267 6.68 3.60 -16.06
C PRO A 267 6.04 2.20 -16.01
N ALA A 268 6.80 1.17 -15.63
CA ALA A 268 6.30 -0.19 -15.46
C ALA A 268 5.34 -0.30 -14.26
N ASP A 269 5.66 0.35 -13.14
CA ASP A 269 4.80 0.38 -11.94
C ASP A 269 3.59 1.30 -12.18
N TRP A 270 3.80 2.44 -12.85
CA TRP A 270 2.71 3.30 -13.33
C TRP A 270 1.73 2.55 -14.23
N LYS A 271 2.23 1.72 -15.16
CA LYS A 271 1.39 0.88 -16.01
C LYS A 271 0.44 0.02 -15.15
N GLY A 272 0.93 -0.57 -14.06
CA GLY A 272 0.12 -1.33 -13.10
C GLY A 272 -1.13 -0.59 -12.61
N PHE A 273 -0.95 0.64 -12.12
CA PHE A 273 -2.07 1.49 -11.71
C PHE A 273 -3.03 1.79 -12.87
N THR A 274 -2.49 2.18 -14.03
CA THR A 274 -3.35 2.53 -15.17
C THR A 274 -4.15 1.37 -15.72
N GLU A 275 -3.62 0.15 -15.68
CA GLU A 275 -4.35 -1.04 -16.13
C GLU A 275 -5.44 -1.43 -15.12
N VAL A 276 -5.20 -1.31 -13.81
CA VAL A 276 -6.26 -1.51 -12.80
C VAL A 276 -7.36 -0.47 -12.94
N ILE A 277 -7.01 0.81 -13.10
CA ILE A 277 -8.01 1.88 -13.30
C ILE A 277 -8.83 1.62 -14.57
N ARG A 278 -8.17 1.22 -15.66
CA ARG A 278 -8.83 0.89 -16.93
C ARG A 278 -9.75 -0.32 -16.78
N ALA A 279 -9.31 -1.35 -16.07
CA ALA A 279 -10.09 -2.56 -15.82
C ALA A 279 -11.35 -2.26 -15.01
N ILE A 280 -11.25 -1.39 -14.01
CA ILE A 280 -12.40 -0.96 -13.19
C ILE A 280 -13.37 -0.12 -14.02
N GLY A 281 -12.85 0.81 -14.81
CA GLY A 281 -13.68 1.63 -15.71
C GLY A 281 -14.69 2.53 -14.97
N PRO A 282 -15.51 3.28 -15.73
CA PRO A 282 -16.47 4.22 -15.15
C PRO A 282 -17.64 3.54 -14.43
N ASP A 283 -18.04 2.35 -14.89
CA ASP A 283 -19.20 1.63 -14.38
C ASP A 283 -18.84 0.69 -13.20
N GLY A 284 -17.55 0.57 -12.89
CA GLY A 284 -17.01 -0.39 -11.93
C GLY A 284 -16.79 -1.77 -12.55
N ALA A 285 -16.02 -2.62 -11.84
CA ALA A 285 -15.73 -3.98 -12.28
C ALA A 285 -15.65 -4.96 -11.12
N THR A 286 -16.05 -6.20 -11.38
CA THR A 286 -15.84 -7.33 -10.48
C THR A 286 -14.37 -7.72 -10.39
N ARG A 287 -14.03 -8.54 -9.38
CA ARG A 287 -12.69 -9.12 -9.27
C ARG A 287 -12.28 -9.91 -10.50
N GLN A 288 -13.16 -10.74 -11.05
CA GLN A 288 -12.81 -11.58 -12.20
C GLN A 288 -12.50 -10.72 -13.44
N GLU A 289 -13.30 -9.69 -13.69
CA GLU A 289 -13.06 -8.78 -14.82
C GLU A 289 -11.71 -8.06 -14.71
N VAL A 290 -11.32 -7.63 -13.50
CA VAL A 290 -9.98 -7.06 -13.28
C VAL A 290 -8.88 -8.09 -13.54
N LEU A 291 -9.03 -9.32 -13.05
CA LEU A 291 -8.04 -10.38 -13.27
C LEU A 291 -7.89 -10.73 -14.75
N ASP A 292 -9.01 -10.88 -15.47
CA ASP A 292 -9.00 -11.19 -16.91
C ASP A 292 -8.33 -10.07 -17.72
N HIS A 293 -8.61 -8.80 -17.38
CA HIS A 293 -7.96 -7.64 -18.00
C HIS A 293 -6.45 -7.63 -17.72
N MET A 294 -6.04 -7.82 -16.47
CA MET A 294 -4.64 -7.79 -16.07
C MET A 294 -3.85 -8.95 -16.69
N ALA A 295 -4.43 -10.14 -16.80
CA ALA A 295 -3.83 -11.27 -17.53
C ALA A 295 -3.62 -10.95 -19.02
N GLY A 296 -4.53 -10.20 -19.63
CA GLY A 296 -4.37 -9.71 -21.00
C GLY A 296 -3.26 -8.66 -21.16
N ALA A 297 -3.09 -7.79 -20.17
CA ALA A 297 -2.09 -6.71 -20.20
C ALA A 297 -0.64 -7.16 -19.90
N TRP A 298 -0.49 -8.33 -19.25
CA TRP A 298 0.79 -9.00 -18.96
C TRP A 298 0.70 -10.51 -19.25
N SER A 299 0.87 -10.87 -20.52
CA SER A 299 0.76 -12.26 -20.98
C SER A 299 1.85 -13.19 -20.44
N ASP A 300 2.93 -12.64 -19.89
CA ASP A 300 4.04 -13.37 -19.29
C ASP A 300 3.82 -13.69 -17.80
N TRP A 301 2.79 -13.11 -17.17
CA TRP A 301 2.44 -13.42 -15.79
C TRP A 301 1.68 -14.75 -15.69
N THR A 302 2.05 -15.51 -14.67
CA THR A 302 1.28 -16.65 -14.17
C THR A 302 -0.04 -16.18 -13.55
N GLU A 303 -1.02 -17.09 -13.44
CA GLU A 303 -2.30 -16.81 -12.78
C GLU A 303 -2.13 -16.27 -11.34
N ASN A 304 -1.15 -16.80 -10.61
CA ASN A 304 -0.83 -16.35 -9.25
C ASN A 304 -0.25 -14.93 -9.23
N GLU A 305 0.61 -14.58 -10.19
CA GLU A 305 1.14 -13.22 -10.33
C GLU A 305 0.03 -12.24 -10.71
N VAL A 306 -0.85 -12.59 -11.65
CA VAL A 306 -2.02 -11.76 -11.99
C VAL A 306 -2.87 -11.51 -10.74
N SER A 307 -3.22 -12.56 -9.97
CA SER A 307 -4.03 -12.42 -8.76
C SER A 307 -3.36 -11.53 -7.71
N THR A 308 -2.10 -11.81 -7.39
CA THR A 308 -1.37 -11.10 -6.33
C THR A 308 -1.09 -9.64 -6.70
N ASN A 309 -0.62 -9.39 -7.93
CA ASN A 309 -0.31 -8.04 -8.39
C ASN A 309 -1.57 -7.20 -8.54
N SER A 310 -2.67 -7.76 -9.08
CA SER A 310 -3.94 -7.03 -9.18
C SER A 310 -4.44 -6.60 -7.81
N ALA A 311 -4.40 -7.50 -6.82
CA ALA A 311 -4.77 -7.16 -5.44
C ALA A 311 -3.85 -6.08 -4.84
N GLY A 312 -2.53 -6.17 -5.08
CA GLY A 312 -1.55 -5.17 -4.65
C GLY A 312 -1.83 -3.79 -5.22
N TYR A 313 -2.01 -3.68 -6.55
CA TYR A 313 -2.34 -2.41 -7.20
C TYR A 313 -3.70 -1.85 -6.80
N ILE A 314 -4.71 -2.69 -6.56
CA ILE A 314 -6.00 -2.22 -6.01
C ILE A 314 -5.82 -1.63 -4.62
N ALA A 315 -5.05 -2.29 -3.75
CA ALA A 315 -4.80 -1.81 -2.40
C ALA A 315 -4.04 -0.47 -2.40
N ARG A 316 -2.96 -0.38 -3.20
CA ARG A 316 -2.22 0.89 -3.40
C ARG A 316 -3.09 1.96 -4.03
N ALA A 317 -3.96 1.61 -4.99
CA ALA A 317 -4.88 2.55 -5.61
C ALA A 317 -5.91 3.10 -4.59
N ARG A 318 -6.32 2.31 -3.59
CA ARG A 318 -7.15 2.80 -2.47
C ARG A 318 -6.36 3.73 -1.55
N GLU A 319 -5.13 3.38 -1.23
CA GLU A 319 -4.24 4.22 -0.44
C GLU A 319 -4.08 5.62 -1.04
N TRP A 320 -3.93 5.72 -2.37
CA TRP A 320 -3.84 6.99 -3.07
C TRP A 320 -5.19 7.60 -3.47
N GLY A 321 -6.30 7.01 -3.02
CA GLY A 321 -7.64 7.53 -3.27
C GLY A 321 -8.07 7.49 -4.74
N LEU A 322 -7.54 6.58 -5.56
CA LEU A 322 -7.99 6.32 -6.94
C LEU A 322 -9.19 5.36 -6.98
N VAL A 323 -9.23 4.41 -6.05
CA VAL A 323 -10.27 3.37 -5.96
C VAL A 323 -10.99 3.51 -4.62
N GLU A 324 -12.30 3.30 -4.62
CA GLU A 324 -13.11 3.35 -3.41
C GLU A 324 -12.62 2.31 -2.36
N PRO A 325 -12.58 2.68 -1.06
CA PRO A 325 -12.07 1.80 0.00
C PRO A 325 -12.81 0.46 0.10
N LYS A 326 -14.12 0.46 -0.19
CA LYS A 326 -14.98 -0.72 -0.14
C LYS A 326 -15.58 -1.03 -1.50
N GLN A 327 -15.75 -2.31 -1.78
CA GLN A 327 -16.57 -2.74 -2.91
C GLN A 327 -18.04 -2.47 -2.62
N THR A 328 -18.79 -2.18 -3.68
CA THR A 328 -20.26 -2.08 -3.62
C THR A 328 -20.83 -3.11 -4.58
N LYS A 329 -21.74 -3.97 -4.11
CA LYS A 329 -22.31 -5.08 -4.92
C LYS A 329 -21.23 -5.93 -5.61
N SER A 330 -20.13 -6.22 -4.90
CA SER A 330 -18.97 -6.98 -5.40
C SER A 330 -18.20 -6.33 -6.57
N HIS A 331 -18.41 -5.03 -6.81
CA HIS A 331 -17.66 -4.26 -7.79
C HIS A 331 -16.69 -3.30 -7.10
N TYR A 332 -15.50 -3.16 -7.66
CA TYR A 332 -14.63 -2.03 -7.43
C TYR A 332 -15.18 -0.80 -8.17
N HIS A 333 -15.02 0.38 -7.57
CA HIS A 333 -15.40 1.64 -8.18
C HIS A 333 -14.24 2.64 -8.08
N LEU A 334 -14.13 3.52 -9.06
CA LEU A 334 -13.19 4.62 -9.04
C LEU A 334 -13.74 5.76 -8.19
N THR A 335 -12.85 6.48 -7.51
CA THR A 335 -13.19 7.77 -6.90
C THR A 335 -13.23 8.88 -7.97
N SER A 336 -13.54 10.12 -7.57
CA SER A 336 -13.39 11.28 -8.46
C SER A 336 -11.97 11.42 -9.02
N LEU A 337 -10.93 11.19 -8.19
CA LEU A 337 -9.54 11.22 -8.64
C LEU A 337 -9.23 10.07 -9.60
N GLY A 338 -9.75 8.86 -9.33
CA GLY A 338 -9.62 7.73 -10.25
C GLY A 338 -10.18 8.04 -11.64
N HIS A 339 -11.35 8.66 -11.73
CA HIS A 339 -11.95 9.08 -13.00
C HIS A 339 -11.13 10.15 -13.73
N GLU A 340 -10.48 11.09 -13.03
CA GLU A 340 -9.58 12.09 -13.64
C GLU A 340 -8.42 11.40 -14.38
N HIS A 341 -7.86 10.34 -13.80
CA HIS A 341 -6.78 9.56 -14.41
C HIS A 341 -7.23 8.75 -15.64
N THR A 342 -8.47 8.25 -15.66
CA THR A 342 -9.03 7.54 -16.82
C THR A 342 -9.18 8.44 -18.04
N ASN A 343 -9.54 9.71 -17.82
CA ASN A 343 -9.82 10.68 -18.89
C ASN A 343 -8.57 11.39 -19.44
N GLY A 344 -7.37 11.05 -18.93
CA GLY A 344 -6.11 11.70 -19.31
C GLY A 344 -5.99 13.15 -18.83
N ALA A 345 -6.86 13.60 -17.93
CA ALA A 345 -6.88 14.97 -17.40
C ALA A 345 -5.83 15.21 -16.30
N ALA A 346 -5.22 14.15 -15.77
CA ALA A 346 -4.23 14.18 -14.70
C ALA A 346 -2.77 14.09 -15.19
N ARG A 347 -2.48 14.43 -16.46
CA ARG A 347 -1.12 14.46 -17.03
C ARG A 347 -0.51 15.85 -17.02
#